data_AF-A0A7L2D1S9-F1
#
_entry.id   AF-A0A7L2D1S9-F1
#
_cell.length_a   1.000
_cell.length_b   1.000
_cell.length_c   1.000
_cell.angle_alpha   90.00
_cell.angle_beta   90.00
_cell.angle_gamma   90.00
#
_symmetry.space_group_name_H-M   'P 1'
#
loop_
_entity.id
_entity.type
_entity.pdbx_description
1 polymer ?
#
loop_
_entity_poly.entity_id
_entity_poly.type
_entity_poly.pdbx_seq_one_letter_code
_entity_poly.pdbx_strand_id
1 'polypeptide(L)'
;RMPSFLLKLTRVVLSHKPWAVFTLIFVLVSFAYIELYLGIWEDSEDRFPTYDLSAEISCAHYVPSPLSTVGGPSPSAGNVFFVETSQKTAPSYLFSCSVESAARTHPASRVVVLMKGLDKKNTSLPKHWAFSLLSCFPNVEIRPLDLTELFSGTPLKRWYMWPLRHWEPYFLPVLSDACRFVLMWKFG
;
A
#
# COMPACT_ATOMS: atom_id res chain seq x y z
N ARG A 1 41.48 15.61 -58.68
CA ARG A 1 41.82 14.36 -57.96
C ARG A 1 41.63 14.65 -56.47
N MET A 2 40.50 14.25 -55.86
CA MET A 2 40.27 14.52 -54.42
C MET A 2 41.24 13.66 -53.58
N PRO A 3 41.83 14.20 -52.50
CA PRO A 3 42.82 13.48 -51.70
C PRO A 3 42.15 12.29 -50.99
N SER A 4 42.75 11.11 -51.11
CA SER A 4 42.26 9.83 -50.56
C SER A 4 42.02 9.86 -49.03
N PHE A 5 42.64 10.80 -48.33
CA PHE A 5 42.49 11.02 -46.90
C PHE A 5 41.10 11.56 -46.51
N LEU A 6 40.55 12.52 -47.28
CA LEU A 6 39.23 13.11 -47.02
C LEU A 6 38.08 12.10 -47.24
N LEU A 7 38.28 11.14 -48.15
CA LEU A 7 37.34 10.04 -48.39
C LEU A 7 37.33 8.99 -47.27
N LYS A 8 38.46 8.76 -46.60
CA LYS A 8 38.55 7.87 -45.43
C LYS A 8 37.92 8.52 -44.19
N LEU A 9 38.17 9.81 -43.97
CA LEU A 9 37.64 10.55 -42.82
C LEU A 9 36.10 10.66 -42.89
N THR A 10 35.56 10.98 -44.07
CA THR A 10 34.11 11.06 -44.28
C THR A 10 33.42 9.70 -44.10
N ARG A 11 34.07 8.60 -44.50
CA ARG A 11 33.54 7.23 -44.31
C ARG A 11 33.50 6.79 -42.84
N VAL A 12 34.50 7.17 -42.03
CA VAL A 12 34.55 6.86 -40.59
C VAL A 12 33.56 7.73 -39.80
N VAL A 13 33.45 9.02 -40.14
CA VAL A 13 32.46 9.92 -39.52
C VAL A 13 31.02 9.49 -39.87
N LEU A 14 30.80 8.97 -41.08
CA LEU A 14 29.50 8.43 -41.49
C LEU A 14 29.16 7.09 -40.83
N SER A 15 30.14 6.28 -40.38
CA SER A 15 29.88 5.00 -39.70
C SER A 15 29.57 5.13 -38.21
N HIS A 16 30.02 6.20 -37.54
CA HIS A 16 29.69 6.47 -36.13
C HIS A 16 28.29 7.05 -35.93
N LYS A 17 27.79 7.80 -36.92
CA LYS A 17 26.46 8.41 -36.89
C LYS A 17 25.30 7.40 -36.78
N PRO A 18 25.25 6.28 -37.52
CA PRO A 18 24.17 5.29 -37.37
C PRO A 18 24.24 4.56 -36.04
N TRP A 19 25.45 4.32 -35.48
CA TRP A 19 25.58 3.68 -34.17
C TRP A 19 25.09 4.59 -33.05
N ALA A 20 25.43 5.88 -33.08
CA ALA A 20 24.92 6.86 -32.13
C ALA A 20 23.39 7.01 -32.20
N VAL A 21 22.83 7.01 -33.42
CA VAL A 21 21.37 7.05 -33.62
C VAL A 21 20.71 5.76 -33.11
N PHE A 22 21.31 4.59 -33.35
CA PHE A 22 20.81 3.33 -32.83
C PHE A 22 20.81 3.30 -31.29
N THR A 23 21.89 3.78 -30.64
CA THR A 23 21.95 3.88 -29.19
C THR A 23 20.89 4.85 -28.64
N LEU A 24 20.65 5.98 -29.31
CA LEU A 24 19.62 6.94 -28.92
C LEU A 24 18.22 6.32 -29.02
N ILE A 25 17.91 5.64 -30.13
CA ILE A 25 16.63 4.96 -30.34
C ILE A 25 16.43 3.87 -29.29
N PHE A 26 17.45 3.05 -29.02
CA PHE A 26 17.37 2.00 -28.01
C PHE A 26 17.05 2.58 -26.62
N VAL A 27 17.72 3.66 -26.22
CA VAL A 27 17.45 4.35 -24.94
C VAL A 27 16.01 4.87 -24.88
N LEU A 28 15.51 5.52 -25.95
CA LEU A 28 14.15 6.03 -26.00
C LEU A 28 13.10 4.91 -25.93
N VAL A 29 13.33 3.79 -26.63
CA VAL A 29 12.44 2.62 -26.60
C VAL A 29 12.48 1.94 -25.23
N SER A 30 13.66 1.77 -24.63
CA SER A 30 13.78 1.22 -23.27
C SER A 30 13.11 2.10 -22.24
N PHE A 31 13.26 3.42 -22.35
CA PHE A 31 12.60 4.37 -21.46
C PHE A 31 11.07 4.30 -21.63
N ALA A 32 10.57 4.33 -22.87
CA ALA A 32 9.13 4.19 -23.14
C ALA A 32 8.57 2.84 -22.67
N TYR A 33 9.35 1.76 -22.78
CA TYR A 33 8.97 0.43 -22.28
C TYR A 33 8.89 0.41 -20.75
N ILE A 34 9.83 1.04 -20.06
CA ILE A 34 9.81 1.17 -18.60
C ILE A 34 8.59 1.98 -18.15
N GLU A 35 8.30 3.12 -18.78
CA GLU A 35 7.11 3.93 -18.49
C GLU A 35 5.80 3.15 -18.75
N LEU A 36 5.72 2.40 -19.85
CA LEU A 36 4.58 1.51 -20.12
C LEU A 36 4.43 0.41 -19.08
N TYR A 37 5.54 -0.21 -18.65
CA TYR A 37 5.52 -1.27 -17.65
C TYR A 37 5.11 -0.73 -16.27
N LEU A 38 5.61 0.44 -15.88
CA LEU A 38 5.22 1.13 -14.65
C LEU A 38 3.75 1.56 -14.70
N GLY A 39 3.29 2.12 -15.82
CA GLY A 39 1.89 2.51 -16.00
C GLY A 39 0.91 1.34 -15.94
N ILE A 40 1.25 0.19 -16.55
CA ILE A 40 0.41 -1.02 -16.50
C ILE A 40 0.36 -1.61 -15.07
N TRP A 41 1.47 -1.56 -14.33
CA TRP A 41 1.49 -1.99 -12.93
C TRP A 41 0.56 -1.14 -12.07
N GLU A 42 0.60 0.19 -12.23
CA GLU A 42 -0.22 1.13 -11.47
C GLU A 42 -1.72 1.02 -11.82
N ASP A 43 -2.07 0.78 -13.09
CA ASP A 43 -3.45 0.59 -13.56
C ASP A 43 -4.06 -0.77 -13.16
N SER A 44 -3.24 -1.80 -12.93
CA SER A 44 -3.73 -3.14 -12.55
C SER A 44 -4.35 -3.20 -11.16
N GLU A 45 -3.98 -2.27 -10.26
CA GLU A 45 -4.58 -2.14 -8.93
C GLU A 45 -5.95 -1.43 -8.94
N ASP A 46 -6.30 -0.72 -10.01
CA ASP A 46 -7.53 0.09 -10.12
C ASP A 46 -8.69 -0.68 -10.79
N ARG A 47 -8.41 -1.85 -11.37
CA ARG A 47 -9.38 -2.68 -12.12
C ARG A 47 -10.11 -3.74 -11.30
N PHE A 48 -10.34 -3.52 -10.01
CA PHE A 48 -11.36 -4.29 -9.30
C PHE A 48 -12.74 -3.65 -9.55
N PRO A 49 -13.73 -4.40 -10.07
CA PRO A 49 -15.07 -3.86 -10.26
C PRO A 49 -15.59 -3.30 -8.94
N THR A 50 -15.84 -2.00 -8.90
CA THR A 50 -16.62 -1.37 -7.85
C THR A 50 -18.04 -1.90 -7.97
N TYR A 51 -18.34 -3.03 -7.33
CA TYR A 51 -19.72 -3.32 -6.98
C TYR A 51 -20.17 -2.13 -6.10
N ASP A 52 -21.11 -1.33 -6.61
CA ASP A 52 -21.71 -0.21 -5.90
C ASP A 52 -22.55 -0.75 -4.74
N LEU A 53 -21.87 -1.17 -3.68
CA LEU A 53 -22.48 -1.30 -2.37
C LEU A 53 -22.83 0.11 -1.91
N SER A 54 -24.07 0.27 -1.42
CA SER A 54 -24.51 1.49 -0.78
C SER A 54 -23.45 1.94 0.23
N ALA A 55 -23.07 3.22 0.17
CA ALA A 55 -22.10 3.80 1.09
C ALA A 55 -22.55 3.70 2.56
N GLU A 56 -23.84 3.44 2.79
CA GLU A 56 -24.48 3.29 4.08
C GLU A 56 -25.07 1.88 4.21
N ILE A 57 -24.60 1.13 5.21
CA ILE A 57 -24.98 -0.25 5.54
C ILE A 57 -25.66 -0.26 6.92
N SER A 58 -26.79 -0.96 7.04
CA SER A 58 -27.48 -1.15 8.32
C SER A 58 -26.83 -2.28 9.14
N CYS A 59 -26.44 -1.96 10.38
CA CYS A 59 -25.77 -2.89 11.28
C CYS A 59 -26.68 -3.99 11.88
N ALA A 60 -28.00 -3.91 11.69
CA ALA A 60 -28.98 -4.80 12.33
C ALA A 60 -28.75 -6.29 12.03
N HIS A 61 -28.14 -6.63 10.89
CA HIS A 61 -27.82 -8.00 10.50
C HIS A 61 -26.37 -8.43 10.80
N TYR A 62 -25.49 -7.50 11.21
CA TYR A 62 -24.05 -7.74 11.27
C TYR A 62 -23.53 -8.03 12.68
N VAL A 63 -24.24 -7.59 13.71
CA VAL A 63 -23.90 -7.86 15.11
C VAL A 63 -24.56 -9.18 15.53
N PRO A 64 -23.82 -10.27 15.77
CA PRO A 64 -24.39 -11.40 16.50
C PRO A 64 -24.78 -10.89 17.88
N SER A 65 -26.00 -11.22 18.34
CA SER A 65 -26.31 -11.08 19.77
C SER A 65 -25.17 -11.69 20.59
N PRO A 66 -24.75 -11.09 21.71
CA PRO A 66 -23.59 -11.54 22.45
C PRO A 66 -23.80 -13.01 22.81
N LEU A 67 -23.09 -13.89 22.11
CA LEU A 67 -23.12 -15.32 22.44
C LEU A 67 -22.45 -15.42 23.80
N SER A 68 -23.24 -15.76 24.81
CA SER A 68 -22.80 -16.00 26.18
C SER A 68 -21.52 -16.82 26.13
N THR A 69 -20.39 -16.17 26.39
CA THR A 69 -19.08 -16.82 26.40
C THR A 69 -19.10 -17.80 27.57
N VAL A 70 -19.27 -19.08 27.25
CA VAL A 70 -19.08 -20.18 28.20
C VAL A 70 -17.66 -20.04 28.74
N GLY A 71 -17.55 -19.91 30.06
CA GLY A 71 -16.35 -19.53 30.80
C GLY A 71 -15.18 -20.50 30.65
N GLY A 72 -14.48 -20.44 29.53
CA GLY A 72 -13.08 -20.85 29.43
C GLY A 72 -12.16 -19.68 29.82
N PRO A 73 -10.93 -19.94 30.28
CA PRO A 73 -9.98 -18.88 30.58
C PRO A 73 -9.78 -18.01 29.35
N SER A 74 -10.21 -16.75 29.44
CA SER A 74 -10.07 -15.77 28.37
C SER A 74 -8.57 -15.56 28.15
N PRO A 75 -8.01 -15.96 26.98
CA PRO A 75 -6.66 -15.53 26.64
C PRO A 75 -6.66 -13.99 26.68
N SER A 76 -5.62 -13.39 27.26
CA SER A 76 -5.49 -11.94 27.38
C SER A 76 -5.94 -11.28 26.08
N ALA A 77 -6.96 -10.41 26.14
CA ALA A 77 -7.52 -9.73 24.99
C ALA A 77 -6.42 -8.97 24.23
N GLY A 78 -5.85 -9.64 23.22
CA GLY A 78 -4.77 -9.10 22.39
C GLY A 78 -5.31 -8.09 21.39
N ASN A 79 -4.40 -7.38 20.74
CA ASN A 79 -4.74 -6.50 19.62
C ASN A 79 -4.48 -7.24 18.31
N VAL A 80 -5.41 -7.14 17.36
CA VAL A 80 -5.20 -7.54 15.97
C VAL A 80 -4.99 -6.28 15.16
N PHE A 81 -3.87 -6.17 14.43
CA PHE A 81 -3.56 -4.98 13.65
C PHE A 81 -3.68 -5.25 12.15
N PHE A 82 -4.36 -4.36 11.45
CA PHE A 82 -4.34 -4.26 9.99
C PHE A 82 -3.66 -2.96 9.59
N VAL A 83 -2.84 -2.99 8.55
CA VAL A 83 -2.11 -1.82 8.07
C VAL A 83 -2.33 -1.62 6.57
N GLU A 84 -2.74 -0.41 6.19
CA GLU A 84 -2.85 0.05 4.81
C GLU A 84 -1.86 1.20 4.61
N THR A 85 -0.78 0.94 3.88
CA THR A 85 0.36 1.86 3.74
C THR A 85 0.30 2.75 2.51
N SER A 86 -0.68 2.54 1.61
CA SER A 86 -0.93 3.43 0.47
C SER A 86 -1.73 4.68 0.89
N GLN A 87 -1.87 5.62 -0.03
CA GLN A 87 -2.75 6.79 0.17
C GLN A 87 -4.23 6.46 -0.07
N LYS A 88 -4.58 5.19 -0.36
CA LYS A 88 -5.96 4.80 -0.64
C LYS A 88 -6.84 4.99 0.59
N THR A 89 -7.98 5.63 0.38
CA THR A 89 -9.05 5.82 1.37
C THR A 89 -10.24 4.90 1.12
N ALA A 90 -10.15 4.01 0.14
CA ALA A 90 -11.16 3.01 -0.18
C ALA A 90 -10.56 1.61 0.08
N PRO A 91 -10.84 0.99 1.24
CA PRO A 91 -10.39 -0.36 1.54
C PRO A 91 -10.89 -1.35 0.49
N SER A 92 -10.03 -2.28 0.06
CA SER A 92 -10.43 -3.35 -0.85
C SER A 92 -11.39 -4.34 -0.19
N TYR A 93 -12.07 -5.15 -1.01
CA TYR A 93 -12.93 -6.23 -0.52
C TYR A 93 -12.18 -7.22 0.37
N LEU A 94 -10.99 -7.65 -0.05
CA LEU A 94 -10.18 -8.61 0.70
C LEU A 94 -9.73 -8.02 2.04
N PHE A 95 -9.31 -6.76 2.06
CA PHE A 95 -8.93 -6.08 3.28
C PHE A 95 -10.11 -5.97 4.25
N SER A 96 -11.26 -5.50 3.75
CA SER A 96 -12.48 -5.32 4.54
C SER A 96 -13.00 -6.64 5.11
N CYS A 97 -13.03 -7.70 4.29
CA CYS A 97 -13.43 -9.05 4.70
C CYS A 97 -12.49 -9.62 5.76
N SER A 98 -11.18 -9.39 5.64
CA SER A 98 -10.21 -9.85 6.63
C SER A 98 -10.41 -9.15 7.98
N VAL A 99 -10.65 -7.84 7.98
CA VAL A 99 -10.94 -7.07 9.21
C VAL A 99 -12.25 -7.55 9.84
N GLU A 100 -13.30 -7.72 9.04
CA GLU A 100 -14.61 -8.20 9.50
C GLU A 100 -14.52 -9.61 10.10
N SER A 101 -13.83 -10.53 9.43
CA SER A 101 -13.60 -11.89 9.91
C SER A 101 -12.86 -11.91 11.25
N ALA A 102 -11.81 -11.09 11.40
CA ALA A 102 -11.08 -10.96 12.66
C ALA A 102 -11.97 -10.39 13.78
N ALA A 103 -12.76 -9.37 13.48
CA ALA A 103 -13.67 -8.75 14.44
C ALA A 103 -14.71 -9.73 14.97
N ARG A 104 -15.29 -10.56 14.08
CA ARG A 104 -16.26 -11.59 14.44
C ARG A 104 -15.66 -12.76 15.21
N THR A 105 -14.50 -13.24 14.80
CA THR A 105 -13.86 -14.43 15.38
C THR A 105 -13.29 -14.13 16.77
N HIS A 106 -12.86 -12.89 17.00
CA HIS A 106 -12.23 -12.46 18.25
C HIS A 106 -12.96 -11.25 18.85
N PRO A 107 -14.21 -11.41 19.35
CA PRO A 107 -15.02 -10.29 19.83
C PRO A 107 -14.45 -9.63 21.10
N ALA A 108 -13.64 -10.35 21.87
CA ALA A 108 -12.94 -9.82 23.04
C ALA A 108 -11.64 -9.08 22.68
N SER A 109 -11.09 -9.31 21.49
CA SER A 109 -9.85 -8.67 21.02
C SER A 109 -10.17 -7.35 20.33
N ARG A 110 -9.28 -6.38 20.47
CA ARG A 110 -9.37 -5.11 19.76
C ARG A 110 -8.78 -5.24 18.36
N VAL A 111 -9.55 -4.90 17.34
CA VAL A 111 -9.10 -4.88 15.95
C VAL A 111 -8.77 -3.46 15.54
N VAL A 112 -7.50 -3.15 15.34
CA VAL A 112 -7.01 -1.81 15.01
C VAL A 112 -6.63 -1.76 13.53
N VAL A 113 -7.29 -0.90 12.76
CA VAL A 113 -7.03 -0.67 11.35
C VAL A 113 -6.29 0.65 11.19
N LEU A 114 -5.01 0.58 10.82
CA LEU A 114 -4.14 1.74 10.62
C LEU A 114 -4.05 2.05 9.12
N MET A 115 -4.51 3.21 8.68
CA MET A 115 -4.49 3.59 7.26
C MET A 115 -3.75 4.90 7.03
N LYS A 116 -2.77 4.90 6.12
CA LYS A 116 -1.97 6.09 5.82
C LYS A 116 -2.74 7.16 5.04
N GLY A 117 -3.70 6.75 4.21
CA GLY A 117 -4.56 7.67 3.45
C GLY A 117 -5.52 8.52 4.31
N LEU A 118 -5.72 8.17 5.60
CA LEU A 118 -6.59 8.93 6.49
C LEU A 118 -5.89 10.18 7.04
N ASP A 119 -6.60 11.30 7.06
CA ASP A 119 -6.09 12.55 7.62
C ASP A 119 -6.13 12.51 9.15
N LYS A 120 -5.00 12.83 9.80
CA LYS A 120 -4.89 12.94 11.27
C LYS A 120 -5.77 14.06 11.84
N LYS A 121 -6.10 15.08 11.04
CA LYS A 121 -6.90 16.24 11.46
C LYS A 121 -8.41 16.04 11.29
N ASN A 122 -8.82 15.18 10.36
CA ASN A 122 -10.23 14.91 10.12
C ASN A 122 -10.68 13.73 10.97
N THR A 123 -11.66 13.96 11.83
CA THR A 123 -12.23 12.91 12.67
C THR A 123 -13.24 12.05 11.91
N SER A 124 -13.75 12.52 10.78
CA SER A 124 -14.72 11.79 9.96
C SER A 124 -14.02 10.84 9.00
N LEU A 125 -14.46 9.58 8.98
CA LEU A 125 -14.03 8.62 7.96
C LEU A 125 -14.58 9.02 6.57
N PRO A 126 -13.85 8.71 5.49
CA PRO A 126 -14.34 8.87 4.13
C PRO A 126 -15.68 8.14 3.91
N LYS A 127 -16.49 8.64 2.99
CA LYS A 127 -17.75 7.97 2.61
C LYS A 127 -17.43 6.75 1.74
N HIS A 128 -17.38 5.56 2.33
CA HIS A 128 -17.14 4.30 1.64
C HIS A 128 -17.85 3.15 2.38
N TRP A 129 -18.42 2.20 1.62
CA TRP A 129 -19.20 1.08 2.17
C TRP A 129 -18.41 0.31 3.24
N ALA A 130 -17.10 0.12 3.04
CA ALA A 130 -16.26 -0.61 3.98
C ALA A 130 -16.23 0.05 5.37
N PHE A 131 -16.17 1.38 5.44
CA PHE A 131 -16.17 2.07 6.74
C PHE A 131 -17.53 1.97 7.42
N SER A 132 -18.63 2.06 6.66
CA SER A 132 -19.96 1.85 7.19
C SER A 132 -20.13 0.41 7.71
N LEU A 133 -19.71 -0.60 6.95
CA LEU A 133 -19.70 -1.99 7.39
C LEU A 133 -18.88 -2.20 8.67
N LEU A 134 -17.64 -1.72 8.68
CA LEU A 134 -16.70 -1.94 9.78
C LEU A 134 -17.13 -1.18 11.04
N SER A 135 -17.86 -0.07 10.92
CA SER A 135 -18.43 0.65 12.06
C SER A 135 -19.48 -0.15 12.84
N CYS A 136 -20.02 -1.23 12.25
CA CYS A 136 -20.95 -2.12 12.93
C CYS A 136 -20.31 -3.01 13.99
N PHE A 137 -18.97 -3.14 14.00
CA PHE A 137 -18.26 -3.99 14.95
C PHE A 137 -17.72 -3.15 16.11
N PRO A 138 -18.17 -3.39 17.36
CA PRO A 138 -17.80 -2.54 18.49
C PRO A 138 -16.32 -2.68 18.90
N ASN A 139 -15.65 -3.74 18.45
CA ASN A 139 -14.24 -4.01 18.71
C ASN A 139 -13.30 -3.55 17.57
N VAL A 140 -13.82 -2.91 16.52
CA VAL A 140 -13.02 -2.36 15.41
C VAL A 140 -12.75 -0.89 15.61
N GLU A 141 -11.49 -0.49 15.45
CA GLU A 141 -11.07 0.90 15.50
C GLU A 141 -10.23 1.27 14.28
N ILE A 142 -10.69 2.29 13.55
CA ILE A 142 -10.03 2.76 12.33
C ILE A 142 -9.32 4.07 12.65
N ARG A 143 -8.02 4.14 12.37
CA ARG A 143 -7.14 5.25 12.77
C ARG A 143 -6.17 5.62 11.65
N PRO A 144 -5.75 6.89 11.58
CA PRO A 144 -4.68 7.30 10.68
C PRO A 144 -3.35 6.63 11.08
N LEU A 145 -2.59 6.18 10.09
CA LEU A 145 -1.26 5.62 10.27
C LEU A 145 -0.22 6.75 10.26
N ASP A 146 0.26 7.11 11.45
CA ASP A 146 1.43 7.99 11.59
C ASP A 146 2.71 7.16 11.59
N LEU A 147 3.36 7.10 10.42
CA LEU A 147 4.60 6.34 10.25
C LEU A 147 5.75 6.91 11.08
N THR A 148 5.80 8.23 11.28
CA THR A 148 6.87 8.85 12.08
C THR A 148 6.75 8.44 13.53
N GLU A 149 5.53 8.45 14.06
CA GLU A 149 5.20 7.99 15.40
C GLU A 149 5.42 6.47 15.54
N LEU A 150 4.95 5.68 14.56
CA LEU A 150 5.09 4.23 14.55
C LEU A 150 6.57 3.81 14.60
N PHE A 151 7.41 4.36 13.72
CA PHE A 151 8.84 4.03 13.70
C PHE A 151 9.63 4.69 14.84
N SER A 152 9.06 5.62 15.60
CA SER A 152 9.78 6.28 16.69
C SER A 152 10.17 5.29 17.79
N GLY A 153 11.42 5.39 18.21
CA GLY A 153 12.02 4.52 19.22
C GLY A 153 12.32 3.10 18.75
N THR A 154 12.06 2.74 17.49
CA THR A 154 12.28 1.39 16.95
C THR A 154 13.65 1.28 16.28
N PRO A 155 14.23 0.05 16.16
CA PRO A 155 15.44 -0.16 15.37
C PRO A 155 15.29 0.27 13.90
N LEU A 156 14.07 0.22 13.35
CA LEU A 156 13.77 0.63 11.97
C LEU A 156 13.62 2.14 11.80
N LYS A 157 13.72 2.95 12.86
CA LYS A 157 13.65 4.42 12.76
C LYS A 157 14.66 4.99 11.76
N ARG A 158 15.91 4.54 11.79
CA ARG A 158 16.96 5.06 10.90
C ARG A 158 16.69 4.73 9.44
N TRP A 159 16.25 3.51 9.17
CA TRP A 159 15.81 3.10 7.83
C TRP A 159 14.62 3.96 7.36
N TYR A 160 13.59 4.15 8.21
CA TYR A 160 12.45 5.00 7.89
C TYR A 160 12.77 6.50 7.79
N MET A 161 13.88 6.98 8.34
CA MET A 161 14.30 8.38 8.17
C MET A 161 15.28 8.57 7.00
N TRP A 162 15.68 7.49 6.33
CA TRP A 162 16.63 7.57 5.22
C TRP A 162 16.02 8.34 4.03
N PRO A 163 16.67 9.43 3.54
CA PRO A 163 16.08 10.30 2.52
C PRO A 163 15.77 9.61 1.19
N LEU A 164 16.62 8.67 0.77
CA LEU A 164 16.48 7.98 -0.52
C LEU A 164 15.60 6.72 -0.44
N ARG A 165 14.91 6.47 0.67
CA ARG A 165 14.11 5.25 0.84
C ARG A 165 13.00 5.12 -0.19
N HIS A 166 12.42 6.23 -0.65
CA HIS A 166 11.40 6.22 -1.71
C HIS A 166 11.90 5.69 -3.06
N TRP A 167 13.22 5.56 -3.23
CA TRP A 167 13.86 4.97 -4.41
C TRP A 167 14.01 3.45 -4.29
N GLU A 168 13.62 2.87 -3.16
CA GLU A 168 13.62 1.42 -2.95
C GLU A 168 12.58 0.78 -3.89
N PRO A 169 12.98 -0.22 -4.70
CA PRO A 169 12.03 -0.99 -5.48
C PRO A 169 10.95 -1.58 -4.58
N TYR A 170 9.68 -1.50 -5.02
CA TYR A 170 8.54 -2.03 -4.25
C TYR A 170 8.40 -1.40 -2.85
N PHE A 171 8.65 -0.08 -2.77
CA PHE A 171 8.61 0.66 -1.51
C PHE A 171 7.32 0.44 -0.69
N LEU A 172 6.14 0.38 -1.31
CA LEU A 172 4.87 0.17 -0.59
C LEU A 172 4.81 -1.20 0.11
N PRO A 173 5.05 -2.34 -0.57
CA PRO A 173 5.21 -3.64 0.10
C PRO A 173 6.26 -3.64 1.22
N VAL A 174 7.46 -3.10 0.97
CA VAL A 174 8.53 -3.06 1.99
C VAL A 174 8.09 -2.22 3.20
N LEU A 175 7.39 -1.11 2.98
CA LEU A 175 6.83 -0.28 4.04
C LEU A 175 5.77 -1.04 4.85
N SER A 176 4.90 -1.80 4.19
CA SER A 176 3.91 -2.65 4.85
C SER A 176 4.58 -3.69 5.76
N ASP A 177 5.61 -4.38 5.26
CA ASP A 177 6.39 -5.36 6.00
C ASP A 177 7.06 -4.75 7.23
N ALA A 178 7.71 -3.60 7.05
CA ALA A 178 8.34 -2.86 8.14
C ALA A 178 7.32 -2.42 9.21
N CYS A 179 6.12 -1.96 8.79
CA CYS A 179 5.05 -1.62 9.72
C CYS A 179 4.61 -2.84 10.55
N ARG A 180 4.40 -4.00 9.89
CA ARG A 180 4.03 -5.24 10.58
C ARG A 180 5.07 -5.67 11.60
N PHE A 181 6.37 -5.61 11.26
CA PHE A 181 7.44 -5.91 12.20
C PHE A 181 7.46 -4.95 13.40
N VAL A 182 7.25 -3.65 13.16
CA VAL A 182 7.22 -2.67 14.25
C VAL A 182 6.02 -2.84 15.15
N LEU A 183 4.84 -3.14 14.59
CA LEU A 183 3.64 -3.40 15.38
C LEU A 183 3.83 -4.61 16.30
N MET A 184 4.38 -5.70 15.75
CA MET A 184 4.73 -6.90 16.53
C MET A 184 5.78 -6.57 17.61
N TRP A 185 6.81 -5.78 17.28
CA TRP A 185 7.84 -5.36 18.23
C TRP A 185 7.28 -4.50 19.38
N LYS A 186 6.30 -3.62 19.11
CA LYS A 186 5.71 -2.72 20.11
C LYS A 186 4.62 -3.38 20.94
N PHE A 187 3.82 -4.25 20.35
CA PHE A 187 2.55 -4.70 20.92
C PHE A 187 2.42 -6.21 21.12
N GLY A 188 3.37 -7.01 20.63
CA GLY A 188 3.31 -8.47 20.68
C GLY A 188 2.68 -9.03 19.43
#